data_AF-A0A7V4J381-F1
#
_entry.id   AF-A0A7V4J381-F1
#
_cell.length_a   1.000
_cell.length_b   1.000
_cell.length_c   1.000
_cell.angle_alpha   90.00
_cell.angle_beta   90.00
_cell.angle_gamma   90.00
#
_symmetry.space_group_name_H-M   'P 1'
#
loop_
_entity.id
_entity.type
_entity.pdbx_description
1 polymer ?
#
loop_
_entity_poly.entity_id
_entity_poly.type
_entity_poly.pdbx_seq_one_letter_code
_entity_poly.pdbx_strand_id
1 'polypeptide(L)' 'MKQITIDPITRLEGHGKIEIFLNDKGEVANTYFVIPELRGFEQFCVGRPAEEMPRITNRICGVCPEAHHMAATKALDALY' A
#
# COMPACT_ATOMS: atom_id res chain seq x y z
N MET A 1 -20.40 -20.71 10.74
CA MET A 1 -19.11 -19.98 10.57
C MET A 1 -19.29 -18.56 11.09
N LYS A 2 -18.53 -18.16 12.12
CA LYS A 2 -18.59 -16.81 12.71
C LYS A 2 -17.54 -15.93 12.03
N GLN A 3 -17.89 -14.70 11.69
CA GLN A 3 -16.99 -13.70 11.13
C GLN A 3 -16.68 -12.62 12.16
N ILE A 4 -15.42 -12.22 12.25
CA ILE A 4 -14.95 -11.07 13.02
C ILE A 4 -14.28 -10.12 12.05
N THR A 5 -14.68 -8.86 12.08
CA THR A 5 -14.16 -7.80 11.21
C THR A 5 -13.43 -6.76 12.04
N ILE A 6 -12.20 -6.42 11.63
CA ILE A 6 -11.43 -5.29 12.17
C ILE A 6 -11.35 -4.24 11.06
N ASP A 7 -12.13 -3.17 11.23
CA ASP A 7 -12.24 -2.06 10.28
C ASP A 7 -12.61 -0.75 11.02
N PRO A 8 -11.73 0.26 11.07
CA PRO A 8 -10.37 0.27 10.52
C PRO A 8 -9.38 -0.49 11.43
N ILE A 9 -8.30 -1.00 10.83
CA ILE A 9 -7.11 -1.32 11.62
C ILE A 9 -6.52 0.00 12.14
N THR A 10 -6.11 0.05 13.42
CA THR A 10 -5.52 1.26 14.04
C THR A 10 -4.01 1.10 14.24
N ARG A 11 -3.31 2.23 14.39
CA ARG A 11 -1.84 2.29 14.53
C ARG A 11 -1.05 1.68 13.35
N LEU A 12 -1.58 1.81 12.13
CA LEU A 12 -0.83 1.65 10.88
C LEU A 12 -0.77 2.95 10.10
N GLU A 13 0.03 2.96 9.04
CA GLU A 13 -0.05 3.95 7.96
C GLU A 13 -1.06 3.49 6.90
N GLY A 14 -1.93 4.40 6.44
CA GLY A 14 -2.96 4.09 5.43
C GLY A 14 -4.18 3.36 5.98
N HIS A 15 -4.96 2.77 5.07
CA HIS A 15 -6.19 2.05 5.39
C HIS A 15 -6.04 0.56 5.15
N GLY A 16 -6.54 -0.22 6.10
CA GLY A 16 -6.59 -1.67 5.99
C GLY A 16 -7.74 -2.23 6.79
N LYS A 17 -8.20 -3.40 6.37
CA LYS A 17 -9.27 -4.18 6.98
C LYS A 17 -8.82 -5.62 7.14
N ILE A 18 -9.15 -6.26 8.27
CA ILE A 18 -8.92 -7.70 8.47
C ILE A 18 -10.27 -8.39 8.65
N GLU A 19 -10.49 -9.43 7.86
CA GLU A 19 -11.62 -10.36 8.02
C GLU A 19 -11.10 -11.68 8.60
N ILE A 20 -11.71 -12.15 9.68
CA ILE A 20 -11.34 -13.38 10.38
C ILE A 20 -12.55 -14.30 10.43
N PHE A 21 -12.40 -15.53 9.91
CA PHE A 21 -13.45 -16.54 9.89
C PHE A 21 -13.11 -17.65 10.88
N LEU A 22 -14.02 -17.94 11.81
CA LEU A 22 -13.85 -18.98 12.82
C LEU A 22 -14.58 -20.27 12.44
N ASN A 23 -13.95 -21.41 12.73
CA ASN A 23 -14.59 -22.73 12.66
C ASN A 23 -15.57 -22.93 13.84
N ASP A 24 -16.25 -24.08 13.87
CA ASP A 24 -17.25 -24.38 14.90
C ASP A 24 -16.65 -24.57 16.30
N LYS A 25 -15.32 -24.81 16.41
CA LYS A 25 -14.58 -24.84 17.68
C LYS A 25 -14.13 -23.45 18.15
N GLY A 26 -14.42 -22.40 17.38
CA GLY A 26 -13.98 -21.03 17.66
C GLY A 26 -12.53 -20.74 17.28
N GLU A 27 -11.84 -21.65 16.58
CA GLU A 27 -10.47 -21.45 16.10
C GLU A 27 -10.48 -20.72 14.75
N VAL A 28 -9.41 -19.99 14.44
CA VAL A 28 -9.26 -19.30 13.16
C VAL A 28 -9.16 -20.32 12.03
N ALA A 29 -10.14 -20.31 11.14
CA ALA A 29 -10.17 -21.14 9.93
C ALA A 29 -9.55 -20.42 8.73
N ASN A 30 -9.74 -19.10 8.63
CA ASN A 30 -9.22 -18.29 7.53
C ASN A 30 -9.12 -16.80 7.93
N THR A 31 -8.24 -16.07 7.26
CA THR A 31 -8.09 -14.62 7.40
C THR A 31 -7.82 -13.95 6.06
N TYR A 32 -8.31 -12.72 5.90
CA TYR A 32 -8.00 -11.87 4.77
C TYR A 32 -7.53 -10.52 5.24
N PHE A 33 -6.41 -10.07 4.68
CA PHE A 33 -5.95 -8.68 4.79
C PHE A 33 -6.38 -7.95 3.52
N VAL A 34 -7.16 -6.89 3.71
CA VAL A 34 -7.78 -6.14 2.62
C VAL A 34 -7.23 -4.73 2.63
N ILE A 35 -6.65 -4.33 1.49
CA ILE A 35 -6.29 -2.95 1.20
C ILE A 35 -7.41 -2.35 0.32
N PRO A 36 -8.30 -1.52 0.88
CA PRO A 36 -9.47 -1.03 0.15
C PRO A 36 -9.12 0.11 -0.83
N GLU A 37 -7.97 0.74 -0.68
CA GLU A 37 -7.60 1.94 -1.43
C GLU A 37 -6.71 1.65 -2.63
N LEU A 38 -6.96 2.36 -3.73
CA LEU A 38 -6.13 2.39 -4.92
C LEU A 38 -5.94 3.84 -5.37
N ARG A 39 -4.69 4.27 -5.51
CA ARG A 39 -4.35 5.60 -6.05
C ARG A 39 -3.78 5.56 -7.47
N GLY A 40 -3.29 4.42 -7.93
CA GLY A 40 -2.90 4.22 -9.34
C GLY A 40 -1.67 5.02 -9.80
N PHE A 41 -0.67 5.24 -8.92
CA PHE A 41 0.55 5.99 -9.24
C PHE A 41 1.25 5.50 -10.51
N GLU A 42 1.29 4.19 -10.74
CA GLU A 42 1.94 3.57 -11.92
C GLU A 42 1.33 4.06 -13.23
N GLN A 43 0.00 4.09 -13.32
CA GLN A 43 -0.71 4.61 -14.50
C GLN A 43 -0.62 6.13 -14.60
N PHE A 44 -0.71 6.82 -13.46
CA PHE A 44 -0.57 8.27 -13.41
C PHE A 44 0.80 8.78 -13.90
N CYS A 45 1.85 7.96 -13.78
CA CYS A 45 3.19 8.30 -14.24
C CYS A 45 3.38 8.14 -15.77
N VAL A 46 2.50 7.41 -16.46
CA VAL A 46 2.64 7.17 -17.90
C VAL A 46 2.56 8.49 -18.68
N GLY A 47 3.52 8.71 -19.57
CA GLY A 47 3.60 9.91 -20.41
C GLY A 47 4.19 11.15 -19.73
N ARG A 48 4.60 11.05 -18.46
CA ARG A 48 5.30 12.14 -17.76
C ARG A 48 6.80 12.11 -18.02
N PRO A 49 7.49 13.27 -17.93
CA PRO A 49 8.95 13.30 -17.89
C PRO A 49 9.50 12.47 -16.74
N ALA A 50 10.53 11.67 -17.00
CA ALA A 50 11.09 10.74 -16.01
C ALA A 50 11.66 11.50 -14.79
N GLU A 51 12.18 12.71 -15.00
CA GLU A 51 12.73 13.61 -13.96
C GLU A 51 11.68 14.12 -12.97
N GLU A 52 10.38 13.93 -13.26
CA GLU A 52 9.33 14.19 -12.28
C GLU A 52 9.20 13.07 -11.24
N MET A 53 9.70 11.86 -11.51
CA MET A 53 9.45 10.68 -10.67
C MET A 53 9.86 10.87 -9.21
N PRO A 54 11.04 11.41 -8.84
CA PRO A 54 11.40 11.61 -7.43
C PRO A 54 10.48 12.59 -6.70
N ARG A 55 9.78 13.48 -7.43
CA ARG A 55 8.79 14.40 -6.87
C ARG A 55 7.38 13.81 -6.84
N ILE A 56 7.09 12.81 -7.65
CA ILE A 56 5.78 12.16 -7.70
C ILE A 56 5.74 10.98 -6.73
N THR A 57 6.67 10.03 -6.84
CA THR A 57 6.60 8.74 -6.15
C THR A 57 6.72 8.84 -4.64
N ASN A 58 7.43 9.84 -4.10
CA ASN A 58 7.48 10.04 -2.64
C ASN A 58 6.17 10.52 -2.02
N ARG A 59 5.13 10.80 -2.83
CA ARG A 59 3.76 11.03 -2.35
C ARG A 59 2.96 9.72 -2.25
N ILE A 60 3.58 8.56 -2.55
CA ILE A 60 2.98 7.25 -2.30
C ILE A 60 2.79 7.03 -0.81
N CYS A 61 3.75 7.37 0.05
CA CYS A 61 3.59 7.16 1.49
C CYS A 61 4.12 8.36 2.26
N GLY A 62 3.34 8.82 3.25
CA GLY A 62 3.73 9.92 4.13
C GLY A 62 4.76 9.52 5.18
N VAL A 63 4.89 8.22 5.47
CA VAL A 63 5.84 7.69 6.47
C VAL A 63 7.17 7.28 5.86
N CYS A 64 7.18 6.71 4.64
CA CYS A 64 8.42 6.36 3.93
C CYS A 64 8.67 7.17 2.64
N PRO A 65 8.48 8.50 2.63
CA PRO A 65 8.64 9.30 1.42
C PRO A 65 10.09 9.26 0.90
N GLU A 66 11.08 9.24 1.79
CA GLU A 66 12.49 9.22 1.42
C GLU A 66 12.88 7.96 0.66
N ALA A 67 12.34 6.80 1.05
CA ALA A 67 12.60 5.54 0.37
C ALA A 67 12.10 5.58 -1.09
N HIS A 68 10.90 6.13 -1.31
CA HIS A 68 10.34 6.31 -2.65
C HIS A 68 11.11 7.36 -3.47
N HIS A 69 11.56 8.44 -2.84
CA HIS A 69 12.40 9.46 -3.48
C HIS A 69 13.71 8.83 -3.97
N MET A 70 14.43 8.15 -3.08
CA MET A 70 15.70 7.50 -3.40
C MET A 70 15.56 6.39 -4.44
N ALA A 71 14.47 5.62 -4.39
CA ALA A 71 14.20 4.60 -5.40
C ALA A 71 14.01 5.20 -6.80
N ALA A 72 13.23 6.29 -6.92
CA ALA A 72 13.03 6.98 -8.18
C ALA A 72 14.32 7.63 -8.68
N THR A 73 15.11 8.26 -7.81
CA THR A 73 16.40 8.85 -8.19
C THR A 73 17.36 7.79 -8.73
N LYS A 74 17.52 6.65 -8.04
CA LYS A 74 18.36 5.54 -8.52
C LYS A 74 17.88 4.96 -9.85
N ALA A 75 16.57 4.94 -10.09
CA ALA A 75 16.04 4.51 -11.37
C ALA A 75 16.41 5.49 -12.51
N LEU A 76 16.45 6.79 -12.23
CA LEU A 76 16.93 7.80 -13.18
C LEU A 76 18.44 7.73 -13.39
N ASP A 77 19.22 7.50 -12.33
CA ASP A 77 20.68 7.31 -12.44
C ASP A 77 21.04 6.12 -13.35
N ALA A 78 20.18 5.11 -13.44
CA ALA A 78 20.35 3.97 -14.34
C ALA A 78 19.81 4.21 -15.75
N LEU A 79 18.95 5.23 -15.95
CA LEU A 79 18.37 5.60 -17.23
C LEU A 79 19.34 6.45 -18.07
N TYR A 80 20.09 7.33 -17.41
CA TYR A 80 21.05 8.26 -18.01
C TYR A 80 22.47 7.69 -17.99
#